data_AF-A0A3M1RX23-F1
#
_entry.id   AF-A0A3M1RX23-F1
#
_cell.length_a   1.000
_cell.length_b   1.000
_cell.length_c   1.000
_cell.angle_alpha   90.00
_cell.angle_beta   90.00
_cell.angle_gamma   90.00
#
_symmetry.space_group_name_H-M   'P 1'
#
loop_
_entity.id
_entity.type
_entity.pdbx_description
1 polymer ?
#
loop_
_entity_poly.entity_id
_entity_poly.type
_entity_poly.pdbx_seq_one_letter_code
_entity_poly.pdbx_strand_id
1 'polypeptide(L)'
;MPSDQVQRTLDTIFRKMEANHFGRERYALLFAPGTYKVNFCVGFYTHVAGLGRNPDDVHIDGGVTVNAKWNPHGHALNNFWRVLENFSVTPSAEVPYLTSKGITRIAVSQAAPLRRLHVRGELQLFDWGPNGNVGYASGGFLADSLVDGKVVPASQQQWLSRNSAWQHWQNAVWNMVFVGCENAPANTFPEPAYTVIDRTPLVREKPYLYLDDAGRFRVFVPALQRNTKGVSWRNGPTPGESLPLDAFYIAKPNESNAAKINAALAAGKHVLFTPGIYPLAEALQVVHPKTILLGLGLPSLVPTTGRPSVTVADVDGVTIAGLILDAGVPKSPCLLQVGPAGSNADHAADPTFLYDLTVRTGGPAAGLNDVGVVINSNHVVVDHIWIWRADHGEGVGWNTNPTRNGLVVNGNDVLVYGLFNEHHEEYQTLWNGERGRVYMYQSEMPYDVPDQQSWKNGDVDGFASYKVADHVKTHEAWGIGVYCYFRDAPIKADCGIEAPETPGVRLHHLTTIWLDGTPGSKITHIVNDLGGRVYAPSPPAAQRQTLTEFGGH
;
A
#
# COMPACT_ATOMS: atom_id res chain seq x y z
N MET A 1 24.74 -12.74 16.87
CA MET A 1 25.38 -13.34 15.68
C MET A 1 26.56 -12.46 15.30
N PRO A 2 27.77 -13.00 15.02
CA PRO A 2 28.90 -12.19 14.54
C PRO A 2 28.59 -11.47 13.22
N SER A 3 29.12 -10.25 13.01
CA SER A 3 28.78 -9.39 11.86
C SER A 3 28.93 -10.08 10.51
N ASP A 4 30.02 -10.82 10.27
CA ASP A 4 30.22 -11.54 9.01
C ASP A 4 29.16 -12.62 8.75
N GLN A 5 28.65 -13.25 9.80
CA GLN A 5 27.59 -14.24 9.67
C GLN A 5 26.24 -13.56 9.39
N VAL A 6 26.01 -12.38 9.99
CA VAL A 6 24.83 -11.55 9.67
C VAL A 6 24.87 -11.16 8.19
N GLN A 7 25.99 -10.59 7.73
CA GLN A 7 26.17 -10.20 6.32
C GLN A 7 25.95 -11.37 5.36
N ARG A 8 26.60 -12.52 5.58
CA ARG A 8 26.41 -13.71 4.74
C ARG A 8 24.97 -14.20 4.70
N THR A 9 24.24 -14.08 5.80
CA THR A 9 22.82 -14.46 5.87
C THR A 9 21.97 -13.51 5.03
N LEU A 10 22.20 -12.20 5.15
CA LEU A 10 21.54 -11.17 4.36
C LEU A 10 21.78 -11.37 2.86
N ASP A 11 23.03 -11.58 2.45
CA ASP A 11 23.40 -11.81 1.05
C ASP A 11 22.78 -13.11 0.48
N THR A 12 22.68 -14.14 1.32
CA THR A 12 22.08 -15.42 0.92
C THR A 12 20.58 -15.27 0.69
N ILE A 13 19.89 -14.55 1.58
CA ILE A 13 18.46 -14.28 1.43
C ILE A 13 18.22 -13.37 0.22
N PHE A 14 19.01 -12.31 0.05
CA PHE A 14 18.88 -11.42 -1.09
C PHE A 14 19.04 -12.17 -2.41
N ARG A 15 20.11 -12.96 -2.60
CA ARG A 15 20.30 -13.75 -3.83
C ARG A 15 19.13 -14.69 -4.14
N LYS A 16 18.48 -15.20 -3.10
CA LYS A 16 17.28 -16.03 -3.26
C LYS A 16 16.05 -15.21 -3.65
N MET A 17 15.92 -14.00 -3.12
CA MET A 17 14.70 -13.21 -3.20
C MET A 17 14.74 -12.07 -4.23
N GLU A 18 15.90 -11.73 -4.78
CA GLU A 18 16.09 -10.60 -5.69
C GLU A 18 15.14 -10.66 -6.91
N ALA A 19 15.08 -11.80 -7.59
CA ALA A 19 14.21 -12.03 -8.75
C ALA A 19 13.00 -12.95 -8.43
N ASN A 20 12.72 -13.22 -7.14
CA ASN A 20 11.72 -14.21 -6.73
C ASN A 20 10.30 -13.63 -6.65
N HIS A 21 9.84 -13.05 -7.77
CA HIS A 21 8.62 -12.26 -7.84
C HIS A 21 7.37 -13.02 -7.35
N PHE A 22 7.23 -14.29 -7.74
CA PHE A 22 6.07 -15.13 -7.40
C PHE A 22 6.42 -16.37 -6.57
N GLY A 23 7.61 -16.38 -5.95
CA GLY A 23 8.03 -17.48 -5.11
C GLY A 23 7.21 -17.65 -3.84
N ARG A 24 7.37 -18.81 -3.22
CA ARG A 24 6.67 -19.17 -1.98
C ARG A 24 7.41 -18.71 -0.73
N GLU A 25 8.69 -18.40 -0.86
CA GLU A 25 9.52 -18.04 0.28
C GLU A 25 9.18 -16.66 0.82
N ARG A 26 9.29 -16.55 2.15
CA ARG A 26 8.97 -15.38 2.95
C ARG A 26 10.04 -15.26 4.03
N TYR A 27 10.54 -14.04 4.25
CA TYR A 27 11.57 -13.80 5.26
C TYR A 27 11.23 -12.58 6.12
N ALA A 28 11.44 -12.72 7.44
CA ALA A 28 11.51 -11.60 8.37
C ALA A 28 12.93 -11.51 8.93
N LEU A 29 13.60 -10.39 8.67
CA LEU A 29 14.94 -10.05 9.13
C LEU A 29 14.79 -9.11 10.32
N LEU A 30 14.88 -9.66 11.54
CA LEU A 30 14.65 -8.93 12.77
C LEU A 30 15.97 -8.62 13.48
N PHE A 31 16.24 -7.34 13.67
CA PHE A 31 17.45 -6.84 14.32
C PHE A 31 17.13 -6.41 15.76
N ALA A 32 17.78 -7.02 16.74
CA ALA A 32 17.66 -6.61 18.14
C ALA A 32 18.23 -5.18 18.35
N PRO A 33 17.89 -4.49 19.44
CA PRO A 33 18.55 -3.23 19.79
C PRO A 33 20.08 -3.33 19.77
N GLY A 34 20.75 -2.39 19.12
CA GLY A 34 22.20 -2.37 18.94
C GLY A 34 22.65 -1.82 17.59
N THR A 35 23.97 -1.81 17.38
CA THR A 35 24.60 -1.34 16.14
C THR A 35 25.13 -2.48 15.29
N TYR A 36 24.80 -2.47 14.01
CA TYR A 36 25.14 -3.49 13.03
C TYR A 36 25.92 -2.88 11.88
N LYS A 37 27.16 -3.36 11.69
CA LYS A 37 28.00 -2.96 10.56
C LYS A 37 27.75 -3.88 9.37
N VAL A 38 26.67 -3.63 8.66
CA VAL A 38 26.20 -4.45 7.53
C VAL A 38 25.72 -3.59 6.38
N ASN A 39 25.87 -4.11 5.16
CA ASN A 39 25.45 -3.44 3.94
C ASN A 39 24.74 -4.45 3.04
N PHE A 40 23.45 -4.30 2.81
CA PHE A 40 22.65 -5.36 2.18
C PHE A 40 21.53 -4.83 1.28
N CYS A 41 21.12 -5.70 0.35
CA CYS A 41 19.97 -5.46 -0.51
C CYS A 41 18.74 -6.24 -0.03
N VAL A 42 17.55 -5.75 -0.36
CA VAL A 42 16.27 -6.35 0.03
C VAL A 42 15.46 -6.74 -1.20
N GLY A 43 15.21 -8.04 -1.33
CA GLY A 43 14.44 -8.63 -2.44
C GLY A 43 12.95 -8.75 -2.15
N PHE A 44 12.25 -9.52 -2.99
CA PHE A 44 10.84 -9.83 -2.81
C PHE A 44 10.56 -10.53 -1.46
N TYR A 45 9.34 -10.35 -0.97
CA TYR A 45 8.80 -10.96 0.25
C TYR A 45 9.72 -10.94 1.47
N THR A 46 10.43 -9.84 1.64
CA THR A 46 11.38 -9.65 2.74
C THR A 46 10.93 -8.47 3.59
N HIS A 47 10.66 -8.73 4.87
CA HIS A 47 10.38 -7.71 5.88
C HIS A 47 11.64 -7.53 6.72
N VAL A 48 12.23 -6.33 6.70
CA VAL A 48 13.35 -5.94 7.56
C VAL A 48 12.81 -5.06 8.68
N ALA A 49 13.01 -5.47 9.93
CA ALA A 49 12.56 -4.70 11.08
C ALA A 49 13.60 -4.59 12.19
N GLY A 50 13.68 -3.42 12.81
CA GLY A 50 14.32 -3.26 14.11
C GLY A 50 13.36 -3.59 15.26
N LEU A 51 13.84 -4.32 16.26
CA LEU A 51 13.11 -4.70 17.47
C LEU A 51 13.32 -3.68 18.61
N GLY A 52 13.67 -2.45 18.25
CA GLY A 52 13.76 -1.31 19.16
C GLY A 52 12.39 -0.78 19.57
N ARG A 53 12.34 -0.01 20.66
CA ARG A 53 11.15 0.79 20.96
C ARG A 53 11.03 1.95 19.97
N ASN A 54 12.17 2.53 19.59
CA ASN A 54 12.29 3.59 18.62
C ASN A 54 13.27 3.20 17.50
N PRO A 55 13.24 3.88 16.34
CA PRO A 55 14.12 3.54 15.22
C PRO A 55 15.61 3.61 15.57
N ASP A 56 16.01 4.56 16.42
CA ASP A 56 17.41 4.76 16.81
C ASP A 56 17.98 3.68 17.75
N ASP A 57 17.12 2.85 18.36
CA ASP A 57 17.58 1.73 19.20
C ASP A 57 18.25 0.63 18.36
N VAL A 58 17.94 0.57 17.06
CA VAL A 58 18.55 -0.35 16.09
C VAL A 58 19.25 0.47 15.01
N HIS A 59 20.58 0.40 15.01
CA HIS A 59 21.40 1.19 14.10
C HIS A 59 22.11 0.33 13.06
N ILE A 60 21.79 0.53 11.78
CA ILE A 60 22.54 -0.03 10.65
C ILE A 60 23.62 0.99 10.25
N ASP A 61 24.87 0.70 10.58
CA ASP A 61 26.05 1.47 10.16
C ASP A 61 26.66 0.81 8.92
N GLY A 62 26.13 1.15 7.75
CA GLY A 62 26.55 0.54 6.49
C GLY A 62 25.62 0.92 5.35
N GLY A 63 24.63 0.08 5.02
CA GLY A 63 23.67 0.40 3.95
C GLY A 63 22.49 -0.56 3.86
N VAL A 64 21.33 -0.02 3.46
CA VAL A 64 20.12 -0.79 3.11
C VAL A 64 19.67 -0.33 1.74
N THR A 65 19.54 -1.27 0.81
CA THR A 65 19.23 -0.96 -0.58
C THR A 65 18.08 -1.80 -1.11
N VAL A 66 17.15 -1.17 -1.84
CA VAL A 66 16.31 -1.87 -2.82
C VAL A 66 16.74 -1.37 -4.19
N ASN A 67 17.26 -2.28 -5.00
CA ASN A 67 17.70 -1.99 -6.36
C ASN A 67 16.74 -2.60 -7.38
N ALA A 68 16.90 -2.24 -8.65
CA ALA A 68 16.13 -2.79 -9.76
C ALA A 68 16.98 -3.64 -10.73
N LYS A 69 18.14 -4.16 -10.28
CA LYS A 69 19.13 -4.82 -11.15
C LYS A 69 18.70 -6.20 -11.65
N TRP A 70 17.73 -6.82 -10.98
CA TRP A 70 17.09 -8.03 -11.47
C TRP A 70 16.29 -7.81 -12.78
N ASN A 71 15.89 -6.57 -13.05
CA ASN A 71 15.31 -6.16 -14.32
C ASN A 71 16.43 -5.62 -15.24
N PRO A 72 16.64 -6.18 -16.44
CA PRO A 72 17.70 -5.74 -17.37
C PRO A 72 17.66 -4.25 -17.74
N HIS A 73 16.49 -3.61 -17.66
CA HIS A 73 16.33 -2.18 -17.94
C HIS A 73 16.54 -1.29 -16.72
N GLY A 74 16.74 -1.87 -15.52
CA GLY A 74 16.84 -1.13 -14.26
C GLY A 74 15.54 -0.44 -13.84
N HIS A 75 14.39 -0.92 -14.34
CA HIS A 75 13.08 -0.39 -13.97
C HIS A 75 12.61 -1.03 -12.67
N ALA A 76 12.23 -0.19 -11.70
CA ALA A 76 11.69 -0.61 -10.42
C ALA A 76 10.17 -0.86 -10.46
N LEU A 77 9.52 -0.79 -11.64
CA LEU A 77 8.07 -0.96 -11.82
C LEU A 77 7.51 -2.20 -11.11
N ASN A 78 8.29 -3.29 -11.00
CA ASN A 78 7.87 -4.54 -10.36
C ASN A 78 8.53 -4.79 -8.99
N ASN A 79 9.11 -3.77 -8.34
CA ASN A 79 9.74 -3.92 -7.02
C ASN A 79 8.70 -3.90 -5.89
N PHE A 80 7.85 -4.93 -5.84
CA PHE A 80 6.74 -5.06 -4.89
C PHE A 80 7.09 -5.84 -3.61
N TRP A 81 6.16 -5.88 -2.66
CA TRP A 81 6.11 -6.84 -1.54
C TRP A 81 7.40 -6.93 -0.71
N ARG A 82 7.77 -5.83 -0.06
CA ARG A 82 8.89 -5.76 0.89
C ARG A 82 8.64 -4.67 1.91
N VAL A 83 9.14 -4.81 3.13
CA VAL A 83 8.84 -3.85 4.21
C VAL A 83 10.12 -3.46 4.91
N LEU A 84 10.33 -2.16 5.15
CA LEU A 84 11.40 -1.64 5.98
C LEU A 84 10.77 -0.89 7.17
N GLU A 85 11.04 -1.35 8.39
CA GLU A 85 10.36 -0.85 9.58
C GLU A 85 11.26 -0.66 10.81
N ASN A 86 11.14 0.49 11.49
CA ASN A 86 11.62 0.70 12.86
C ASN A 86 13.13 0.52 13.08
N PHE A 87 13.96 1.11 12.22
CA PHE A 87 15.42 1.15 12.40
C PHE A 87 16.00 2.46 11.85
N SER A 88 17.22 2.78 12.29
CA SER A 88 18.02 3.86 11.74
C SER A 88 19.12 3.33 10.83
N VAL A 89 19.46 4.07 9.78
CA VAL A 89 20.54 3.72 8.84
C VAL A 89 21.46 4.91 8.62
N THR A 90 22.76 4.72 8.87
CA THR A 90 23.81 5.59 8.35
C THR A 90 24.38 4.90 7.11
N PRO A 91 24.19 5.46 5.89
CA PRO A 91 24.78 4.93 4.66
C PRO A 91 26.30 5.19 4.63
N SER A 92 27.07 4.53 5.48
CA SER A 92 28.52 4.69 5.65
C SER A 92 29.34 3.85 4.67
N ALA A 93 28.74 2.82 4.09
CA ALA A 93 29.36 1.93 3.11
C ALA A 93 28.96 2.32 1.68
N GLU A 94 29.89 2.17 0.74
CA GLU A 94 29.58 2.19 -0.68
C GLU A 94 29.10 0.80 -1.10
N VAL A 95 28.02 0.74 -1.87
CA VAL A 95 27.67 -0.45 -2.65
C VAL A 95 28.12 -0.18 -4.08
N PRO A 96 29.17 -0.84 -4.60
CA PRO A 96 29.59 -0.66 -5.99
C PRO A 96 28.39 -0.77 -6.94
N TYR A 97 28.22 0.22 -7.83
CA TYR A 97 27.13 0.34 -8.82
C TYR A 97 25.71 0.59 -8.26
N LEU A 98 25.53 0.69 -6.93
CA LEU A 98 24.22 0.72 -6.27
C LEU A 98 24.03 1.86 -5.27
N THR A 99 25.06 2.38 -4.58
CA THR A 99 24.94 3.58 -3.74
C THR A 99 26.28 4.30 -3.61
N SER A 100 26.22 5.59 -3.34
CA SER A 100 27.38 6.36 -2.85
C SER A 100 27.25 6.56 -1.34
N LYS A 101 28.37 6.73 -0.64
CA LYS A 101 28.38 7.07 0.78
C LYS A 101 27.49 8.28 1.05
N GLY A 102 26.65 8.22 2.08
CA GLY A 102 25.67 9.25 2.39
C GLY A 102 24.28 9.03 1.75
N ILE A 103 24.11 8.01 0.92
CA ILE A 103 22.87 7.76 0.17
C ILE A 103 22.30 6.38 0.49
N THR A 104 21.04 6.36 0.93
CA THR A 104 20.20 5.16 1.00
C THR A 104 19.31 5.12 -0.25
N ARG A 105 19.31 4.00 -1.00
CA ARG A 105 18.48 3.85 -2.20
C ARG A 105 17.41 2.79 -2.01
N ILE A 106 16.15 3.19 -2.03
CA ILE A 106 14.99 2.32 -1.91
C ILE A 106 14.12 2.48 -3.16
N ALA A 107 14.53 1.86 -4.26
CA ALA A 107 13.80 1.89 -5.52
C ALA A 107 12.66 0.88 -5.48
N VAL A 108 11.43 1.34 -5.22
CA VAL A 108 10.25 0.47 -5.03
C VAL A 108 9.06 0.91 -5.86
N SER A 109 8.09 0.01 -6.01
CA SER A 109 6.74 0.30 -6.51
C SER A 109 5.70 0.08 -5.40
N GLN A 110 4.49 -0.38 -5.73
CA GLN A 110 3.40 -0.65 -4.79
C GLN A 110 3.74 -1.74 -3.75
N ALA A 111 3.00 -1.75 -2.63
CA ALA A 111 3.16 -2.68 -1.50
C ALA A 111 4.59 -2.81 -0.95
N ALA A 112 5.29 -1.67 -0.88
CA ALA A 112 6.63 -1.57 -0.34
C ALA A 112 6.76 -0.47 0.74
N PRO A 113 6.02 -0.57 1.86
CA PRO A 113 5.92 0.52 2.83
C PRO A 113 7.23 0.74 3.58
N LEU A 114 7.56 2.01 3.76
CA LEU A 114 8.68 2.49 4.57
C LEU A 114 8.12 3.15 5.83
N ARG A 115 8.35 2.54 7.01
CA ARG A 115 7.74 3.00 8.27
C ARG A 115 8.78 3.17 9.36
N ARG A 116 8.65 4.22 10.17
CA ARG A 116 9.51 4.39 11.36
C ARG A 116 10.99 4.27 11.02
N LEU A 117 11.43 4.89 9.93
CA LEU A 117 12.83 4.88 9.54
C LEU A 117 13.51 6.17 10.00
N HIS A 118 14.78 6.06 10.38
CA HIS A 118 15.66 7.21 10.50
C HIS A 118 16.81 7.08 9.50
N VAL A 119 16.69 7.73 8.36
CA VAL A 119 17.73 7.76 7.32
C VAL A 119 18.68 8.91 7.62
N ARG A 120 19.88 8.60 8.14
CA ARG A 120 20.92 9.58 8.48
C ARG A 120 21.73 9.96 7.24
N GLY A 121 21.04 10.51 6.24
CA GLY A 121 21.58 10.84 4.92
C GLY A 121 20.50 11.16 3.90
N GLU A 122 20.84 11.05 2.62
CA GLU A 122 19.90 11.18 1.50
C GLU A 122 19.10 9.88 1.30
N LEU A 123 17.83 10.02 0.91
CA LEU A 123 16.97 8.92 0.48
C LEU A 123 16.63 9.05 -1.01
N GLN A 124 17.07 8.10 -1.82
CA GLN A 124 16.69 7.97 -3.23
C GLN A 124 15.59 6.91 -3.38
N LEU A 125 14.53 7.23 -4.12
CA LEU A 125 13.39 6.34 -4.33
C LEU A 125 13.38 5.70 -5.72
N PHE A 126 14.48 5.77 -6.46
CA PHE A 126 14.63 5.28 -7.82
C PHE A 126 15.92 4.48 -7.96
N ASP A 127 16.10 3.78 -9.08
CA ASP A 127 17.39 3.19 -9.44
C ASP A 127 17.80 3.58 -10.86
N TRP A 128 19.08 3.37 -11.16
CA TRP A 128 19.66 3.67 -12.46
C TRP A 128 19.51 2.50 -13.42
N GLY A 129 19.10 2.82 -14.65
CA GLY A 129 19.17 1.93 -15.81
C GLY A 129 20.62 1.68 -16.25
N PRO A 130 20.83 0.67 -17.11
CA PRO A 130 22.17 0.25 -17.54
C PRO A 130 22.97 1.33 -18.30
N ASN A 131 22.28 2.29 -18.91
CA ASN A 131 22.89 3.37 -19.71
C ASN A 131 23.00 4.69 -18.94
N GLY A 132 22.85 4.68 -17.62
CA GLY A 132 22.89 5.87 -16.77
C GLY A 132 21.61 6.71 -16.81
N ASN A 133 20.54 6.23 -17.48
CA ASN A 133 19.22 6.82 -17.40
C ASN A 133 18.54 6.46 -16.06
N VAL A 134 17.61 7.28 -15.61
CA VAL A 134 16.77 6.98 -14.44
C VAL A 134 15.71 5.95 -14.87
N GLY A 135 15.63 4.80 -14.21
CA GLY A 135 14.65 3.75 -14.54
C GLY A 135 13.25 4.10 -14.04
N TYR A 136 12.20 3.59 -14.70
CA TYR A 136 10.81 3.84 -14.25
C TYR A 136 10.52 3.20 -12.88
N ALA A 137 9.70 3.88 -12.07
CA ALA A 137 9.26 3.43 -10.76
C ALA A 137 7.85 3.93 -10.44
N SER A 138 7.03 3.12 -9.75
CA SER A 138 5.60 3.39 -9.49
C SER A 138 5.25 3.18 -8.01
N GLY A 139 6.04 3.78 -7.13
CA GLY A 139 5.81 3.80 -5.70
C GLY A 139 4.69 4.75 -5.31
N GLY A 140 4.50 5.05 -4.05
CA GLY A 140 5.12 4.42 -2.90
C GLY A 140 4.61 5.08 -1.63
N PHE A 141 5.05 4.58 -0.48
CA PHE A 141 4.51 4.98 0.81
C PHE A 141 5.61 5.14 1.85
N LEU A 142 5.72 6.34 2.42
CA LEU A 142 6.63 6.68 3.51
C LEU A 142 5.82 7.23 4.70
N ALA A 143 5.94 6.61 5.86
CA ALA A 143 5.22 7.04 7.05
C ALA A 143 6.11 7.08 8.29
N ASP A 144 5.82 8.02 9.18
CA ASP A 144 6.44 8.12 10.50
C ASP A 144 7.98 8.10 10.47
N SER A 145 8.57 8.67 9.42
CA SER A 145 10.00 8.53 9.13
C SER A 145 10.73 9.86 9.05
N LEU A 146 11.98 9.86 9.50
CA LEU A 146 12.90 10.99 9.47
C LEU A 146 14.02 10.73 8.46
N VAL A 147 14.23 11.67 7.55
CA VAL A 147 15.36 11.68 6.62
C VAL A 147 16.19 12.92 6.92
N ASP A 148 17.42 12.75 7.41
CA ASP A 148 18.27 13.89 7.77
C ASP A 148 18.69 14.72 6.56
N GLY A 149 18.68 14.14 5.35
CA GLY A 149 19.00 14.83 4.11
C GLY A 149 17.78 15.11 3.24
N LYS A 150 18.01 15.12 1.93
CA LYS A 150 16.95 15.26 0.93
C LYS A 150 16.34 13.91 0.57
N VAL A 151 15.08 13.94 0.15
CA VAL A 151 14.40 12.83 -0.52
C VAL A 151 14.38 13.10 -2.02
N VAL A 152 14.77 12.09 -2.80
CA VAL A 152 14.89 12.16 -4.26
C VAL A 152 14.01 11.10 -4.91
N PRO A 153 12.81 11.48 -5.39
CA PRO A 153 11.94 10.58 -6.13
C PRO A 153 12.42 10.30 -7.56
N ALA A 154 13.05 11.29 -8.20
CA ALA A 154 13.46 11.25 -9.59
C ALA A 154 12.33 10.83 -10.54
N SER A 155 12.33 9.60 -11.05
CA SER A 155 11.35 9.05 -11.99
C SER A 155 10.10 8.47 -11.36
N GLN A 156 10.00 8.48 -10.03
CA GLN A 156 8.81 7.98 -9.32
C GLN A 156 7.55 8.67 -9.83
N GLN A 157 6.62 7.88 -10.36
CA GLN A 157 5.39 8.38 -10.97
C GLN A 157 4.52 9.12 -9.94
N GLN A 158 4.32 8.50 -8.79
CA GLN A 158 3.56 9.04 -7.67
C GLN A 158 4.20 8.65 -6.34
N TRP A 159 3.77 9.29 -5.24
CA TRP A 159 4.20 8.93 -3.90
C TRP A 159 3.27 9.53 -2.84
N LEU A 160 3.03 8.81 -1.73
CA LEU A 160 2.45 9.37 -0.52
C LEU A 160 3.49 9.36 0.61
N SER A 161 3.73 10.52 1.21
CA SER A 161 4.41 10.61 2.51
C SER A 161 3.48 11.16 3.57
N ARG A 162 3.46 10.57 4.77
CA ARG A 162 2.70 11.11 5.90
C ARG A 162 3.46 11.10 7.22
N ASN A 163 3.16 12.04 8.11
CA ASN A 163 3.77 12.15 9.44
C ASN A 163 5.31 11.98 9.41
N SER A 164 5.96 12.55 8.40
CA SER A 164 7.38 12.33 8.15
C SER A 164 8.11 13.67 8.08
N ALA A 165 9.43 13.63 8.16
CA ALA A 165 10.26 14.83 8.15
C ALA A 165 11.51 14.61 7.26
N TRP A 166 11.90 15.65 6.53
CA TRP A 166 13.13 15.69 5.76
C TRP A 166 13.71 17.10 5.73
N GLN A 167 14.93 17.28 5.21
CA GLN A 167 15.42 18.64 4.91
C GLN A 167 14.80 19.21 3.64
N HIS A 168 14.74 18.42 2.57
CA HIS A 168 14.24 18.88 1.28
C HIS A 168 13.65 17.73 0.44
N TRP A 169 12.61 18.02 -0.34
CA TRP A 169 12.02 17.10 -1.32
C TRP A 169 12.34 17.58 -2.74
N GLN A 170 13.01 16.75 -3.55
CA GLN A 170 13.67 17.23 -4.76
C GLN A 170 12.75 17.51 -5.95
N ASN A 171 11.81 16.63 -6.30
CA ASN A 171 11.00 16.77 -7.51
C ASN A 171 9.65 16.02 -7.45
N ALA A 172 8.79 16.28 -8.43
CA ALA A 172 7.55 15.54 -8.68
C ALA A 172 7.53 14.99 -10.11
N VAL A 173 6.69 13.99 -10.38
CA VAL A 173 6.35 13.53 -11.73
C VAL A 173 4.86 13.71 -11.99
N TRP A 174 3.99 12.83 -11.48
CA TRP A 174 2.55 12.91 -11.75
C TRP A 174 1.69 13.24 -10.53
N ASN A 175 1.98 12.67 -9.36
CA ASN A 175 1.13 12.83 -8.17
C ASN A 175 1.92 12.60 -6.87
N MET A 176 2.48 13.66 -6.28
CA MET A 176 3.23 13.58 -5.03
C MET A 176 2.40 14.20 -3.89
N VAL A 177 1.98 13.36 -2.94
CA VAL A 177 1.05 13.74 -1.87
C VAL A 177 1.76 13.72 -0.51
N PHE A 178 1.53 14.76 0.28
CA PHE A 178 2.12 14.93 1.60
C PHE A 178 1.02 15.22 2.63
N VAL A 179 1.00 14.47 3.74
CA VAL A 179 0.00 14.64 4.80
C VAL A 179 0.67 14.73 6.16
N GLY A 180 0.61 15.87 6.83
CA GLY A 180 1.23 16.01 8.13
C GLY A 180 2.75 15.89 8.10
N CYS A 181 3.40 16.25 6.98
CA CYS A 181 4.85 16.19 6.87
C CYS A 181 5.52 17.51 7.26
N GLU A 182 6.65 17.43 7.97
CA GLU A 182 7.53 18.56 8.21
C GLU A 182 8.38 18.81 6.97
N ASN A 183 8.55 20.09 6.61
CA ASN A 183 9.30 20.53 5.43
C ASN A 183 8.80 19.94 4.10
N ALA A 184 7.50 19.58 4.02
CA ALA A 184 6.86 19.34 2.74
C ALA A 184 7.02 20.57 1.81
N PRO A 185 7.12 20.37 0.49
CA PRO A 185 7.11 21.50 -0.46
C PRO A 185 5.79 22.28 -0.35
N ALA A 186 5.73 23.47 -0.96
CA ALA A 186 4.47 24.18 -1.10
C ALA A 186 3.49 23.40 -1.98
N ASN A 187 2.19 23.60 -1.75
CA ASN A 187 1.15 23.07 -2.63
C ASN A 187 1.19 23.82 -3.96
N THR A 188 1.46 23.12 -5.07
CA THR A 188 1.71 23.73 -6.39
C THR A 188 1.05 22.98 -7.55
N PHE A 189 0.15 22.03 -7.27
CA PHE A 189 -0.54 21.30 -8.33
C PHE A 189 -1.23 22.28 -9.31
N PRO A 190 -1.11 22.10 -10.64
CA PRO A 190 -0.63 20.90 -11.35
C PRO A 190 0.89 20.79 -11.55
N GLU A 191 1.67 21.89 -11.43
CA GLU A 191 3.09 21.91 -11.79
C GLU A 191 3.93 22.77 -10.83
N PRO A 192 4.86 22.18 -10.06
CA PRO A 192 5.03 20.74 -9.84
C PRO A 192 3.79 20.09 -9.19
N ALA A 193 3.56 18.81 -9.48
CA ALA A 193 2.39 18.06 -9.02
C ALA A 193 2.43 17.69 -7.52
N TYR A 194 2.53 18.69 -6.65
CA TYR A 194 2.54 18.56 -5.20
C TYR A 194 1.17 18.84 -4.59
N THR A 195 0.64 17.86 -3.87
CA THR A 195 -0.57 17.95 -3.06
C THR A 195 -0.15 17.94 -1.59
N VAL A 196 -0.47 18.99 -0.83
CA VAL A 196 0.05 19.14 0.54
C VAL A 196 -1.10 19.42 1.51
N ILE A 197 -1.21 18.56 2.51
CA ILE A 197 -2.16 18.66 3.61
C ILE A 197 -1.36 18.84 4.90
N ASP A 198 -1.59 19.95 5.61
CA ASP A 198 -0.73 20.37 6.72
C ASP A 198 -0.69 19.37 7.88
N ARG A 199 -1.81 18.69 8.15
CA ARG A 199 -1.96 17.79 9.29
C ARG A 199 -2.64 16.49 8.89
N THR A 200 -2.21 15.40 9.49
CA THR A 200 -2.91 14.11 9.42
C THR A 200 -4.09 14.15 10.37
N PRO A 201 -5.35 14.14 9.88
CA PRO A 201 -6.52 14.39 10.72
C PRO A 201 -6.75 13.34 11.80
N LEU A 202 -6.53 12.06 11.49
CA LEU A 202 -6.70 10.94 12.40
C LEU A 202 -5.70 9.85 12.04
N VAL A 203 -4.94 9.37 13.00
CA VAL A 203 -3.94 8.33 12.76
C VAL A 203 -3.67 7.54 14.02
N ARG A 204 -3.38 6.26 13.84
CA ARG A 204 -2.70 5.41 14.80
C ARG A 204 -1.55 4.82 14.01
N GLU A 205 -0.32 4.89 14.50
CA GLU A 205 0.79 4.25 13.79
C GLU A 205 0.66 2.72 13.88
N LYS A 206 1.16 2.00 12.88
CA LYS A 206 1.03 0.54 12.78
C LYS A 206 1.64 -0.16 14.02
N PRO A 207 0.99 -1.18 14.61
CA PRO A 207 1.63 -1.99 15.63
C PRO A 207 2.90 -2.69 15.14
N TYR A 208 3.88 -2.85 16.03
CA TYR A 208 5.16 -3.47 15.70
C TYR A 208 5.70 -4.34 16.85
N LEU A 209 6.44 -5.38 16.47
CA LEU A 209 7.15 -6.25 17.40
C LEU A 209 8.42 -5.56 17.90
N TYR A 210 8.70 -5.63 19.18
CA TYR A 210 9.94 -5.12 19.77
C TYR A 210 10.39 -5.98 20.97
N LEU A 211 11.63 -5.76 21.42
CA LEU A 211 12.17 -6.32 22.66
C LEU A 211 12.08 -5.27 23.77
N ASP A 212 11.50 -5.63 24.91
CA ASP A 212 11.54 -4.76 26.10
C ASP A 212 12.92 -4.78 26.78
N ASP A 213 13.10 -3.95 27.81
CA ASP A 213 14.36 -3.82 28.55
C ASP A 213 14.82 -5.13 29.22
N ALA A 214 13.91 -6.10 29.39
CA ALA A 214 14.21 -7.43 29.90
C ALA A 214 14.49 -8.46 28.78
N GLY A 215 14.55 -8.02 27.53
CA GLY A 215 14.78 -8.88 26.36
C GLY A 215 13.57 -9.74 25.96
N ARG A 216 12.36 -9.40 26.42
CA ARG A 216 11.14 -10.15 26.09
C ARG A 216 10.46 -9.53 24.88
N PHE A 217 9.94 -10.39 24.00
CA PHE A 217 9.11 -9.93 22.89
C PHE A 217 7.80 -9.31 23.39
N ARG A 218 7.46 -8.17 22.81
CA ARG A 218 6.23 -7.41 23.04
C ARG A 218 5.72 -6.88 21.71
N VAL A 219 4.42 -6.63 21.61
CA VAL A 219 3.85 -5.87 20.49
C VAL A 219 3.48 -4.50 21.03
N PHE A 220 4.06 -3.45 20.45
CA PHE A 220 3.64 -2.10 20.76
C PHE A 220 2.47 -1.69 19.88
N VAL A 221 1.44 -1.11 20.51
CA VAL A 221 0.25 -0.59 19.86
C VAL A 221 0.23 0.93 20.10
N PRO A 222 0.64 1.73 19.10
CA PRO A 222 0.57 3.18 19.21
C PRO A 222 -0.85 3.67 19.53
N ALA A 223 -0.97 4.78 20.25
CA ALA A 223 -2.25 5.37 20.60
C ALA A 223 -2.90 6.07 19.38
N LEU A 224 -4.22 6.18 19.38
CA LEU A 224 -4.94 7.03 18.43
C LEU A 224 -4.55 8.50 18.65
N GLN A 225 -4.24 9.20 17.57
CA GLN A 225 -3.83 10.60 17.54
C GLN A 225 -4.67 11.36 16.51
N ARG A 226 -4.81 12.67 16.71
CA ARG A 226 -5.54 13.56 15.80
C ARG A 226 -4.69 14.77 15.46
N ASN A 227 -4.86 15.28 14.25
CA ASN A 227 -4.21 16.50 13.76
C ASN A 227 -2.69 16.50 13.97
N THR A 228 -2.03 15.39 13.66
CA THR A 228 -0.58 15.22 13.86
C THR A 228 0.23 15.81 12.71
N LYS A 229 1.49 16.13 13.00
CA LYS A 229 2.50 16.54 12.03
C LYS A 229 3.87 16.06 12.49
N GLY A 230 4.71 15.62 11.55
CA GLY A 230 6.03 15.05 11.84
C GLY A 230 5.96 13.66 12.45
N VAL A 231 7.13 13.15 12.84
CA VAL A 231 7.30 11.78 13.35
C VAL A 231 6.87 11.64 14.81
N SER A 232 6.38 10.46 15.17
CA SER A 232 5.79 10.14 16.46
C SER A 232 6.80 9.83 17.58
N TRP A 233 8.10 9.72 17.25
CA TRP A 233 9.14 9.18 18.13
C TRP A 233 10.31 10.14 18.39
N ARG A 234 10.35 11.32 17.75
CA ARG A 234 11.47 12.28 17.89
C ARG A 234 11.43 13.08 19.19
N ASN A 235 10.24 13.40 19.69
CA ASN A 235 10.03 14.27 20.86
C ASN A 235 9.69 13.48 22.13
N GLY A 236 10.17 12.25 22.22
CA GLY A 236 9.83 11.31 23.30
C GLY A 236 9.29 9.98 22.76
N PRO A 237 9.00 9.02 23.65
CA PRO A 237 8.45 7.75 23.23
C PRO A 237 7.09 7.93 22.56
N THR A 238 6.86 7.21 21.47
CA THR A 238 5.54 7.14 20.84
C THR A 238 4.50 6.73 21.90
N PRO A 239 3.39 7.48 22.06
CA PRO A 239 2.34 7.13 23.02
C PRO A 239 1.62 5.85 22.57
N GLY A 240 1.19 5.02 23.53
CA GLY A 240 0.52 3.76 23.25
C GLY A 240 0.70 2.73 24.36
N GLU A 241 0.32 1.49 24.09
CA GLU A 241 0.39 0.38 25.03
C GLU A 241 1.27 -0.76 24.51
N SER A 242 1.92 -1.48 25.44
CA SER A 242 2.73 -2.65 25.11
C SER A 242 2.01 -3.91 25.53
N LEU A 243 1.68 -4.77 24.58
CA LEU A 243 1.04 -6.06 24.83
C LEU A 243 2.10 -7.18 24.96
N PRO A 244 1.93 -8.12 25.91
CA PRO A 244 2.81 -9.28 26.01
C PRO A 244 2.62 -10.21 24.82
N LEU A 245 3.68 -10.88 24.37
CA LEU A 245 3.57 -11.83 23.26
C LEU A 245 2.68 -13.04 23.63
N ASP A 246 2.51 -13.38 24.91
CA ASP A 246 1.60 -14.44 25.34
C ASP A 246 0.11 -14.12 25.11
N ALA A 247 -0.25 -12.85 24.86
CA ALA A 247 -1.58 -12.45 24.42
C ALA A 247 -1.86 -12.81 22.95
N PHE A 248 -0.83 -13.25 22.21
CA PHE A 248 -0.92 -13.62 20.79
C PHE A 248 -0.85 -15.14 20.62
N TYR A 249 -1.69 -15.65 19.73
CA TYR A 249 -1.45 -16.93 19.08
C TYR A 249 -0.41 -16.75 17.98
N ILE A 250 0.71 -17.46 18.07
CA ILE A 250 1.79 -17.41 17.07
C ILE A 250 1.47 -18.42 15.97
N ALA A 251 0.89 -17.92 14.88
CA ALA A 251 0.53 -18.73 13.74
C ALA A 251 1.78 -19.09 12.91
N LYS A 252 1.87 -20.36 12.51
CA LYS A 252 2.92 -20.90 11.64
C LYS A 252 2.34 -21.68 10.46
N PRO A 253 2.89 -21.56 9.24
CA PRO A 253 2.26 -22.03 8.00
C PRO A 253 1.89 -23.51 7.95
N ASN A 254 2.69 -24.37 8.58
CA ASN A 254 2.50 -25.83 8.55
C ASN A 254 1.91 -26.41 9.85
N GLU A 255 1.68 -25.57 10.86
CA GLU A 255 1.16 -26.00 12.17
C GLU A 255 -0.23 -25.42 12.46
N SER A 256 -0.51 -24.24 11.91
CA SER A 256 -1.74 -23.47 12.11
C SER A 256 -2.66 -23.61 10.91
N ASN A 257 -3.94 -23.83 11.18
CA ASN A 257 -5.01 -23.80 10.20
C ASN A 257 -6.12 -22.84 10.67
N ALA A 258 -7.10 -22.57 9.81
CA ALA A 258 -8.21 -21.67 10.12
C ALA A 258 -8.91 -22.02 11.44
N ALA A 259 -9.18 -23.31 11.70
CA ALA A 259 -9.84 -23.75 12.94
C ALA A 259 -9.05 -23.42 14.21
N LYS A 260 -7.73 -23.68 14.23
CA LYS A 260 -6.87 -23.34 15.38
C LYS A 260 -6.77 -21.84 15.61
N ILE A 261 -6.66 -21.07 14.52
CA ILE A 261 -6.59 -19.61 14.59
C ILE A 261 -7.94 -19.05 15.10
N ASN A 262 -9.06 -19.53 14.58
CA ASN A 262 -10.40 -19.14 15.03
C ASN A 262 -10.66 -19.52 16.49
N ALA A 263 -10.18 -20.69 16.95
CA ALA A 263 -10.28 -21.05 18.36
C ALA A 263 -9.51 -20.08 19.27
N ALA A 264 -8.32 -19.64 18.85
CA ALA A 264 -7.55 -18.64 19.57
C ALA A 264 -8.23 -17.26 19.56
N LEU A 265 -8.74 -16.83 18.41
CA LEU A 265 -9.52 -15.59 18.27
C LEU A 265 -10.76 -15.63 19.18
N ALA A 266 -11.52 -16.71 19.17
CA ALA A 266 -12.69 -16.89 20.02
C ALA A 266 -12.34 -16.83 21.52
N ALA A 267 -11.15 -17.30 21.90
CA ALA A 267 -10.62 -17.21 23.25
C ALA A 267 -10.04 -15.82 23.61
N GLY A 268 -10.19 -14.82 22.74
CA GLY A 268 -9.75 -13.44 22.97
C GLY A 268 -8.25 -13.20 22.72
N LYS A 269 -7.55 -14.12 22.04
CA LYS A 269 -6.16 -13.89 21.64
C LYS A 269 -6.10 -13.01 20.40
N HIS A 270 -5.02 -12.25 20.30
CA HIS A 270 -4.55 -11.69 19.04
C HIS A 270 -3.85 -12.79 18.21
N VAL A 271 -3.47 -12.49 16.97
CA VAL A 271 -2.72 -13.42 16.11
C VAL A 271 -1.51 -12.73 15.52
N LEU A 272 -0.35 -13.37 15.66
CA LEU A 272 0.87 -12.99 14.96
C LEU A 272 1.23 -14.08 13.96
N PHE A 273 1.23 -13.73 12.68
CA PHE A 273 1.58 -14.63 11.58
C PHE A 273 3.08 -14.53 11.30
N THR A 274 3.76 -15.65 11.47
CA THR A 274 5.16 -15.81 11.03
C THR A 274 5.25 -15.92 9.50
N PRO A 275 6.44 -15.69 8.90
CA PRO A 275 6.59 -15.70 7.44
C PRO A 275 6.14 -17.01 6.79
N GLY A 276 5.25 -16.93 5.81
CA GLY A 276 4.86 -18.05 4.96
C GLY A 276 3.45 -17.93 4.37
N ILE A 277 2.95 -19.03 3.80
CA ILE A 277 1.65 -19.08 3.12
C ILE A 277 0.71 -19.97 3.93
N TYR A 278 -0.48 -19.46 4.25
CA TYR A 278 -1.48 -20.10 5.10
C TYR A 278 -2.74 -20.41 4.27
N PRO A 279 -2.95 -21.67 3.86
CA PRO A 279 -4.21 -22.11 3.29
C PRO A 279 -5.32 -22.11 4.36
N LEU A 280 -6.46 -21.50 4.05
CA LEU A 280 -7.58 -21.31 4.96
C LEU A 280 -8.82 -22.00 4.41
N ALA A 281 -9.24 -23.08 5.06
CA ALA A 281 -10.49 -23.77 4.73
C ALA A 281 -11.74 -23.00 5.20
N GLU A 282 -11.56 -22.02 6.09
CA GLU A 282 -12.62 -21.15 6.61
C GLU A 282 -12.09 -19.73 6.77
N ALA A 283 -12.98 -18.75 6.74
CA ALA A 283 -12.62 -17.37 7.06
C ALA A 283 -12.11 -17.26 8.50
N LEU A 284 -11.09 -16.43 8.71
CA LEU A 284 -10.71 -16.01 10.05
C LEU A 284 -11.77 -15.05 10.60
N GLN A 285 -12.36 -15.38 11.74
CA GLN A 285 -13.48 -14.65 12.33
C GLN A 285 -12.99 -13.76 13.49
N VAL A 286 -12.93 -12.46 13.26
CA VAL A 286 -12.60 -11.47 14.29
C VAL A 286 -13.88 -10.93 14.88
N VAL A 287 -14.25 -11.42 16.07
CA VAL A 287 -15.51 -11.06 16.76
C VAL A 287 -15.30 -10.24 18.04
N HIS A 288 -14.06 -10.19 18.55
CA HIS A 288 -13.73 -9.43 19.76
C HIS A 288 -13.15 -8.06 19.39
N PRO A 289 -13.55 -6.99 20.10
CA PRO A 289 -12.98 -5.66 19.88
C PRO A 289 -11.47 -5.66 20.18
N LYS A 290 -10.74 -4.73 19.56
CA LYS A 290 -9.28 -4.52 19.73
C LYS A 290 -8.40 -5.71 19.32
N THR A 291 -8.96 -6.70 18.63
CA THR A 291 -8.19 -7.83 18.13
C THR A 291 -7.16 -7.39 17.11
N ILE A 292 -5.92 -7.89 17.22
CA ILE A 292 -4.82 -7.60 16.28
C ILE A 292 -4.50 -8.85 15.47
N LEU A 293 -4.50 -8.73 14.14
CA LEU A 293 -3.91 -9.67 13.19
C LEU A 293 -2.65 -9.03 12.60
N LEU A 294 -1.47 -9.49 13.03
CA LEU A 294 -0.18 -8.89 12.65
C LEU A 294 0.68 -9.88 11.85
N GLY A 295 1.13 -9.49 10.66
CA GLY A 295 2.03 -10.27 9.82
C GLY A 295 3.50 -9.86 9.92
N LEU A 296 4.40 -10.85 9.98
CA LEU A 296 5.84 -10.66 9.81
C LEU A 296 6.33 -11.40 8.57
N GLY A 297 7.14 -10.75 7.73
CA GLY A 297 7.64 -11.33 6.48
C GLY A 297 6.58 -11.51 5.39
N LEU A 298 5.57 -10.63 5.33
CA LEU A 298 4.49 -10.63 4.33
C LEU A 298 3.80 -12.00 4.18
N PRO A 299 3.23 -12.56 5.27
CA PRO A 299 2.54 -13.82 5.20
C PRO A 299 1.29 -13.71 4.32
N SER A 300 1.07 -14.73 3.51
CA SER A 300 -0.07 -14.82 2.60
C SER A 300 -1.19 -15.68 3.22
N LEU A 301 -2.41 -15.16 3.27
CA LEU A 301 -3.62 -15.90 3.63
C LEU A 301 -4.38 -16.26 2.35
N VAL A 302 -4.59 -17.55 2.11
CA VAL A 302 -5.19 -18.07 0.86
C VAL A 302 -6.46 -18.86 1.20
N PRO A 303 -7.67 -18.40 0.83
CA PRO A 303 -8.88 -19.16 1.04
C PRO A 303 -8.94 -20.34 0.07
N THR A 304 -9.37 -21.51 0.54
CA THR A 304 -9.41 -22.76 -0.28
C THR A 304 -10.81 -23.30 -0.52
N THR A 305 -11.85 -22.58 -0.07
CA THR A 305 -13.24 -23.06 -0.08
C THR A 305 -14.24 -22.00 -0.59
N GLY A 306 -13.77 -20.93 -1.22
CA GLY A 306 -14.64 -19.85 -1.74
C GLY A 306 -15.25 -18.97 -0.64
N ARG A 307 -14.67 -18.99 0.56
CA ARG A 307 -14.99 -18.08 1.66
C ARG A 307 -13.98 -16.93 1.69
N PRO A 308 -14.31 -15.78 2.30
CA PRO A 308 -13.31 -14.74 2.56
C PRO A 308 -12.13 -15.27 3.38
N SER A 309 -10.97 -14.64 3.25
CA SER A 309 -9.81 -14.93 4.10
C SER A 309 -10.06 -14.44 5.53
N VAL A 310 -10.65 -13.25 5.67
CA VAL A 310 -10.93 -12.63 6.98
C VAL A 310 -12.28 -11.94 6.97
N THR A 311 -13.04 -12.12 8.04
CA THR A 311 -14.30 -11.41 8.33
C THR A 311 -14.20 -10.79 9.72
N VAL A 312 -14.53 -9.50 9.82
CA VAL A 312 -14.56 -8.75 11.08
C VAL A 312 -16.01 -8.43 11.42
N ALA A 313 -16.42 -8.66 12.67
CA ALA A 313 -17.69 -8.20 13.20
C ALA A 313 -17.73 -6.66 13.29
N ASP A 314 -18.91 -6.07 13.50
CA ASP A 314 -19.06 -4.61 13.69
C ASP A 314 -18.62 -4.21 15.12
N VAL A 315 -17.30 -4.28 15.37
CA VAL A 315 -16.67 -4.09 16.69
C VAL A 315 -15.52 -3.09 16.65
N ASP A 316 -15.27 -2.44 17.78
CA ASP A 316 -14.24 -1.41 17.92
C ASP A 316 -12.80 -1.94 17.76
N GLY A 317 -11.92 -1.07 17.30
CA GLY A 317 -10.48 -1.11 17.57
C GLY A 317 -9.68 -2.23 16.91
N VAL A 318 -10.29 -3.04 16.04
CA VAL A 318 -9.57 -4.14 15.35
C VAL A 318 -8.41 -3.58 14.54
N THR A 319 -7.30 -4.32 14.49
CA THR A 319 -6.15 -3.97 13.64
C THR A 319 -5.74 -5.15 12.78
N ILE A 320 -5.63 -4.93 11.47
CA ILE A 320 -5.11 -5.93 10.52
C ILE A 320 -3.92 -5.32 9.81
N ALA A 321 -2.74 -5.92 9.95
CA ALA A 321 -1.49 -5.28 9.54
C ALA A 321 -0.51 -6.25 8.87
N GLY A 322 0.03 -5.84 7.72
CA GLY A 322 1.16 -6.51 7.07
C GLY A 322 0.85 -7.90 6.51
N LEU A 323 -0.34 -8.09 5.93
CA LEU A 323 -0.80 -9.35 5.35
C LEU A 323 -0.96 -9.24 3.84
N ILE A 324 -0.64 -10.33 3.14
CA ILE A 324 -1.11 -10.54 1.77
C ILE A 324 -2.36 -11.41 1.85
N LEU A 325 -3.45 -10.97 1.22
CA LEU A 325 -4.67 -11.73 1.02
C LEU A 325 -4.68 -12.19 -0.44
N ASP A 326 -4.23 -13.43 -0.63
CA ASP A 326 -4.12 -14.04 -1.95
C ASP A 326 -5.44 -14.74 -2.27
N ALA A 327 -6.07 -14.40 -3.40
CA ALA A 327 -7.27 -15.09 -3.85
C ALA A 327 -6.95 -16.57 -4.15
N GLY A 328 -7.88 -17.46 -3.81
CA GLY A 328 -7.79 -18.88 -4.13
C GLY A 328 -8.92 -19.34 -5.04
N VAL A 329 -9.01 -20.66 -5.19
CA VAL A 329 -10.08 -21.35 -5.92
C VAL A 329 -10.76 -22.30 -4.93
N PRO A 330 -12.11 -22.37 -4.87
CA PRO A 330 -13.08 -21.67 -5.74
C PRO A 330 -13.23 -20.17 -5.42
N LYS A 331 -13.95 -19.44 -6.29
CA LYS A 331 -14.17 -18.00 -6.21
C LYS A 331 -14.76 -17.56 -4.87
N SER A 332 -14.18 -16.54 -4.25
CA SER A 332 -14.67 -15.93 -3.00
C SER A 332 -15.52 -14.68 -3.28
N PRO A 333 -16.58 -14.39 -2.50
CA PRO A 333 -17.36 -13.16 -2.69
C PRO A 333 -16.52 -11.91 -2.38
N CYS A 334 -15.67 -11.99 -1.35
CA CYS A 334 -14.59 -11.03 -1.11
C CYS A 334 -13.42 -11.71 -0.40
N LEU A 335 -12.25 -11.06 -0.29
CA LEU A 335 -11.13 -11.59 0.51
C LEU A 335 -11.08 -11.03 1.93
N LEU A 336 -11.47 -9.76 2.10
CA LEU A 336 -11.63 -9.11 3.40
C LEU A 336 -13.02 -8.46 3.50
N GLN A 337 -13.74 -8.77 4.58
CA GLN A 337 -14.97 -8.09 4.96
C GLN A 337 -14.80 -7.44 6.33
N VAL A 338 -14.92 -6.11 6.42
CA VAL A 338 -14.90 -5.36 7.68
C VAL A 338 -16.32 -4.92 8.02
N GLY A 339 -16.91 -5.58 9.01
CA GLY A 339 -18.32 -5.45 9.36
C GLY A 339 -19.22 -6.26 8.43
N PRO A 340 -20.29 -6.91 8.92
CA PRO A 340 -21.33 -7.50 8.08
C PRO A 340 -22.10 -6.43 7.29
N ALA A 341 -22.81 -6.84 6.23
CA ALA A 341 -23.70 -5.92 5.52
C ALA A 341 -24.75 -5.31 6.46
N GLY A 342 -25.00 -4.01 6.35
CA GLY A 342 -25.89 -3.27 7.25
C GLY A 342 -25.25 -2.83 8.57
N SER A 343 -23.92 -2.98 8.72
CA SER A 343 -23.16 -2.37 9.82
C SER A 343 -23.47 -0.88 9.94
N ASN A 344 -23.70 -0.43 11.17
CA ASN A 344 -24.13 0.95 11.45
C ASN A 344 -23.63 1.48 12.80
N ALA A 345 -22.80 0.73 13.52
CA ALA A 345 -22.22 1.18 14.78
C ALA A 345 -21.27 2.37 14.55
N ASP A 346 -21.16 3.22 15.57
CA ASP A 346 -20.20 4.32 15.60
C ASP A 346 -18.90 3.86 16.29
N HIS A 347 -17.82 3.86 15.53
CA HIS A 347 -16.47 3.47 15.97
C HIS A 347 -15.50 4.67 16.04
N ALA A 348 -15.99 5.92 16.07
CA ALA A 348 -15.14 7.11 15.99
C ALA A 348 -14.11 7.24 17.13
N ALA A 349 -14.39 6.64 18.29
CA ALA A 349 -13.51 6.68 19.47
C ALA A 349 -12.36 5.66 19.38
N ASP A 350 -12.59 4.51 18.76
CA ASP A 350 -11.59 3.45 18.57
C ASP A 350 -11.88 2.69 17.27
N PRO A 351 -11.52 3.27 16.11
CA PRO A 351 -11.87 2.67 14.83
C PRO A 351 -11.03 1.43 14.52
N THR A 352 -11.54 0.61 13.62
CA THR A 352 -10.74 -0.45 12.98
C THR A 352 -9.68 0.17 12.07
N PHE A 353 -8.45 -0.35 12.12
CA PHE A 353 -7.35 0.05 11.24
C PHE A 353 -6.85 -1.09 10.37
N LEU A 354 -6.60 -0.79 9.09
CA LEU A 354 -5.98 -1.68 8.11
C LEU A 354 -4.64 -1.09 7.67
N TYR A 355 -3.55 -1.86 7.77
CA TYR A 355 -2.21 -1.39 7.42
C TYR A 355 -1.49 -2.35 6.48
N ASP A 356 -0.78 -1.80 5.50
CA ASP A 356 0.16 -2.55 4.66
C ASP A 356 -0.45 -3.84 4.10
N LEU A 357 -1.70 -3.74 3.67
CA LEU A 357 -2.41 -4.86 3.11
C LEU A 357 -2.15 -4.95 1.62
N THR A 358 -1.92 -6.16 1.15
CA THR A 358 -1.97 -6.48 -0.28
C THR A 358 -3.13 -7.43 -0.50
N VAL A 359 -3.99 -7.16 -1.47
CA VAL A 359 -4.96 -8.10 -2.01
C VAL A 359 -4.51 -8.44 -3.41
N ARG A 360 -4.39 -9.74 -3.71
CA ARG A 360 -3.90 -10.21 -5.01
C ARG A 360 -4.80 -11.26 -5.61
N THR A 361 -5.18 -11.06 -6.86
CA THR A 361 -6.03 -11.99 -7.62
C THR A 361 -5.33 -12.45 -8.90
N GLY A 362 -4.81 -13.68 -8.91
CA GLY A 362 -3.89 -14.14 -9.94
C GLY A 362 -2.44 -13.70 -9.66
N GLY A 363 -1.49 -14.11 -10.50
CA GLY A 363 -0.07 -13.75 -10.39
C GLY A 363 0.80 -14.93 -9.94
N PRO A 364 0.83 -15.31 -8.65
CA PRO A 364 1.60 -16.46 -8.19
C PRO A 364 0.91 -17.81 -8.41
N ALA A 365 -0.40 -17.81 -8.64
CA ALA A 365 -1.27 -18.96 -8.87
C ALA A 365 -2.63 -18.45 -9.36
N ALA A 366 -3.49 -19.36 -9.86
CA ALA A 366 -4.89 -19.05 -10.12
C ALA A 366 -5.63 -18.61 -8.84
N GLY A 367 -6.41 -17.54 -8.92
CA GLY A 367 -7.19 -17.02 -7.81
C GLY A 367 -8.38 -16.21 -8.31
N LEU A 368 -9.51 -16.32 -7.61
CA LEU A 368 -10.78 -15.74 -8.04
C LEU A 368 -11.52 -15.08 -6.87
N ASN A 369 -12.00 -13.86 -7.08
CA ASN A 369 -12.92 -13.20 -6.14
C ASN A 369 -13.79 -12.17 -6.84
N ASP A 370 -14.99 -11.89 -6.32
CA ASP A 370 -15.82 -10.81 -6.87
C ASP A 370 -15.33 -9.42 -6.42
N VAL A 371 -15.03 -9.26 -5.12
CA VAL A 371 -14.52 -8.00 -4.55
C VAL A 371 -13.21 -8.24 -3.80
N GLY A 372 -12.22 -7.35 -3.87
CA GLY A 372 -11.02 -7.49 -3.03
C GLY A 372 -11.35 -7.28 -1.54
N VAL A 373 -11.80 -6.07 -1.22
CA VAL A 373 -12.14 -5.63 0.15
C VAL A 373 -13.52 -4.99 0.19
N VAL A 374 -14.33 -5.36 1.18
CA VAL A 374 -15.60 -4.72 1.51
C VAL A 374 -15.51 -4.10 2.89
N ILE A 375 -15.75 -2.79 2.98
CA ILE A 375 -15.78 -2.04 4.24
C ILE A 375 -17.22 -1.60 4.52
N ASN A 376 -17.88 -2.27 5.46
CA ASN A 376 -19.23 -1.92 5.90
C ASN A 376 -19.23 -1.11 7.19
N SER A 377 -18.32 -1.38 8.12
CA SER A 377 -18.23 -0.63 9.38
C SER A 377 -17.88 0.84 9.14
N ASN A 378 -18.46 1.73 9.95
CA ASN A 378 -18.14 3.15 9.91
C ASN A 378 -16.73 3.42 10.49
N HIS A 379 -16.15 4.57 10.16
CA HIS A 379 -14.89 5.10 10.70
C HIS A 379 -13.62 4.27 10.45
N VAL A 380 -13.69 3.20 9.65
CA VAL A 380 -12.51 2.38 9.33
C VAL A 380 -11.42 3.26 8.73
N VAL A 381 -10.20 3.10 9.24
CA VAL A 381 -9.02 3.80 8.73
C VAL A 381 -8.14 2.81 7.97
N VAL A 382 -7.94 3.07 6.68
CA VAL A 382 -7.00 2.32 5.84
C VAL A 382 -5.75 3.15 5.68
N ASP A 383 -4.62 2.58 6.05
CA ASP A 383 -3.34 3.26 6.00
C ASP A 383 -2.33 2.41 5.25
N HIS A 384 -2.27 2.67 3.95
CA HIS A 384 -1.58 1.93 2.90
C HIS A 384 -2.23 0.57 2.59
N ILE A 385 -2.78 0.47 1.38
CA ILE A 385 -3.30 -0.79 0.81
C ILE A 385 -3.01 -0.84 -0.69
N TRP A 386 -2.69 -2.03 -1.19
CA TRP A 386 -2.67 -2.33 -2.61
C TRP A 386 -3.65 -3.45 -2.94
N ILE A 387 -4.59 -3.19 -3.84
CA ILE A 387 -5.57 -4.16 -4.31
C ILE A 387 -5.32 -4.37 -5.79
N TRP A 388 -4.81 -5.54 -6.14
CA TRP A 388 -4.24 -5.81 -7.45
C TRP A 388 -4.87 -7.06 -8.04
N ARG A 389 -5.70 -6.89 -9.06
CA ARG A 389 -6.00 -7.97 -9.98
C ARG A 389 -4.80 -8.10 -10.92
N ALA A 390 -4.19 -9.27 -10.95
CA ALA A 390 -2.93 -9.45 -11.63
C ALA A 390 -2.99 -9.14 -13.13
N ASP A 391 -2.07 -8.32 -13.63
CA ASP A 391 -1.87 -8.02 -15.05
C ASP A 391 -0.78 -8.90 -15.71
N HIS A 392 -0.01 -9.62 -14.89
CA HIS A 392 1.03 -10.56 -15.32
C HIS A 392 1.25 -11.71 -14.31
N GLY A 393 1.88 -12.79 -14.76
CA GLY A 393 2.14 -14.00 -13.97
C GLY A 393 1.21 -15.16 -14.35
N GLU A 394 1.06 -16.12 -13.45
CA GLU A 394 0.19 -17.29 -13.61
C GLU A 394 -1.28 -16.94 -13.34
N GLY A 395 -2.19 -17.54 -14.11
CA GLY A 395 -3.64 -17.40 -13.88
C GLY A 395 -4.16 -16.00 -14.21
N VAL A 396 -3.59 -15.32 -15.21
CA VAL A 396 -3.96 -13.96 -15.60
C VAL A 396 -4.68 -13.93 -16.94
N GLY A 397 -5.69 -13.07 -17.04
CA GLY A 397 -6.44 -12.77 -18.26
C GLY A 397 -7.90 -12.43 -17.93
N TRP A 398 -8.59 -11.77 -18.85
CA TRP A 398 -9.95 -11.26 -18.66
C TRP A 398 -10.88 -12.29 -18.00
N ASN A 399 -11.04 -13.46 -18.61
CA ASN A 399 -11.88 -14.54 -18.06
C ASN A 399 -11.14 -15.51 -17.11
N THR A 400 -9.85 -15.26 -16.81
CA THR A 400 -8.98 -16.17 -16.02
C THR A 400 -8.92 -15.77 -14.55
N ASN A 401 -8.76 -14.48 -14.26
CA ASN A 401 -8.82 -13.89 -12.92
C ASN A 401 -9.86 -12.76 -12.83
N PRO A 402 -11.14 -13.03 -13.17
CA PRO A 402 -12.17 -12.01 -13.12
C PRO A 402 -12.34 -11.50 -11.69
N THR A 403 -12.50 -10.18 -11.59
CA THR A 403 -12.80 -9.45 -10.36
C THR A 403 -13.63 -8.23 -10.70
N ARG A 404 -14.79 -8.09 -10.07
CA ARG A 404 -15.67 -6.96 -10.33
C ARG A 404 -15.08 -5.67 -9.79
N ASN A 405 -14.77 -5.62 -8.49
CA ASN A 405 -14.23 -4.42 -7.85
C ASN A 405 -13.03 -4.75 -6.96
N GLY A 406 -12.13 -3.79 -6.80
CA GLY A 406 -11.07 -3.92 -5.81
C GLY A 406 -11.57 -3.56 -4.41
N LEU A 407 -12.17 -2.39 -4.28
CA LEU A 407 -12.65 -1.83 -3.02
C LEU A 407 -14.12 -1.42 -3.13
N VAL A 408 -14.94 -1.88 -2.18
CA VAL A 408 -16.30 -1.38 -1.97
C VAL A 408 -16.42 -0.82 -0.56
N VAL A 409 -16.75 0.47 -0.45
CA VAL A 409 -16.92 1.17 0.83
C VAL A 409 -18.38 1.53 1.05
N ASN A 410 -19.03 0.86 1.99
CA ASN A 410 -20.41 1.14 2.40
C ASN A 410 -20.48 1.93 3.71
N GLY A 411 -19.47 1.78 4.58
CA GLY A 411 -19.39 2.49 5.86
C GLY A 411 -19.17 3.99 5.68
N ASN A 412 -19.74 4.78 6.59
CA ASN A 412 -19.55 6.22 6.64
C ASN A 412 -18.23 6.58 7.35
N ASP A 413 -17.73 7.79 7.09
CA ASP A 413 -16.55 8.37 7.74
C ASP A 413 -15.27 7.52 7.59
N VAL A 414 -15.23 6.66 6.58
CA VAL A 414 -14.05 5.86 6.22
C VAL A 414 -12.95 6.80 5.72
N LEU A 415 -11.73 6.55 6.19
CA LEU A 415 -10.56 7.37 5.94
C LEU A 415 -9.46 6.52 5.34
N VAL A 416 -8.91 6.92 4.20
CA VAL A 416 -7.87 6.16 3.49
C VAL A 416 -6.64 7.03 3.23
N TYR A 417 -5.47 6.51 3.57
CA TYR A 417 -4.16 7.05 3.20
C TYR A 417 -3.47 6.06 2.25
N GLY A 418 -3.19 6.46 1.02
CA GLY A 418 -2.43 5.64 0.06
C GLY A 418 -3.24 4.45 -0.42
N LEU A 419 -4.21 4.73 -1.30
CA LEU A 419 -5.03 3.72 -1.95
C LEU A 419 -4.48 3.40 -3.33
N PHE A 420 -3.95 2.20 -3.51
CA PHE A 420 -3.49 1.67 -4.80
C PHE A 420 -4.46 0.57 -5.22
N ASN A 421 -5.14 0.71 -6.36
CA ASN A 421 -6.24 -0.19 -6.73
C ASN A 421 -6.32 -0.39 -8.25
N GLU A 422 -6.04 -1.60 -8.75
CA GLU A 422 -5.64 -1.80 -10.14
C GLU A 422 -6.28 -3.01 -10.84
N HIS A 423 -6.60 -2.79 -12.12
CA HIS A 423 -6.98 -3.74 -13.16
C HIS A 423 -8.30 -4.50 -13.02
N HIS A 424 -9.17 -4.14 -12.06
CA HIS A 424 -10.51 -4.74 -11.91
C HIS A 424 -11.44 -4.49 -13.12
N GLU A 425 -12.43 -5.38 -13.32
CA GLU A 425 -13.29 -5.42 -14.52
C GLU A 425 -14.42 -4.39 -14.49
N GLU A 426 -14.88 -3.94 -13.32
CA GLU A 426 -15.83 -2.84 -13.16
C GLU A 426 -15.12 -1.65 -12.49
N TYR A 427 -15.80 -0.90 -11.62
CA TYR A 427 -15.18 0.16 -10.83
C TYR A 427 -14.05 -0.41 -9.96
N GLN A 428 -12.83 0.14 -10.08
CA GLN A 428 -11.71 -0.25 -9.22
C GLN A 428 -12.10 0.01 -7.76
N THR A 429 -12.61 1.22 -7.50
CA THR A 429 -13.16 1.65 -6.21
C THR A 429 -14.60 2.11 -6.37
N LEU A 430 -15.51 1.53 -5.59
CA LEU A 430 -16.90 1.97 -5.44
C LEU A 430 -17.14 2.49 -4.02
N TRP A 431 -17.51 3.77 -3.91
CA TRP A 431 -17.73 4.47 -2.65
C TRP A 431 -19.21 4.82 -2.46
N ASN A 432 -19.86 4.11 -1.55
CA ASN A 432 -21.27 4.26 -1.21
C ASN A 432 -21.52 5.02 0.11
N GLY A 433 -20.52 5.07 1.00
CA GLY A 433 -20.65 5.69 2.33
C GLY A 433 -20.46 7.22 2.34
N GLU A 434 -21.09 7.89 3.29
CA GLU A 434 -21.00 9.34 3.49
C GLU A 434 -19.70 9.77 4.20
N ARG A 435 -19.27 11.01 3.97
CA ARG A 435 -18.13 11.69 4.63
C ARG A 435 -16.80 10.93 4.50
N GLY A 436 -16.67 10.15 3.43
CA GLY A 436 -15.44 9.45 3.09
C GLY A 436 -14.30 10.42 2.79
N ARG A 437 -13.07 10.06 3.19
CA ARG A 437 -11.87 10.84 2.88
C ARG A 437 -10.74 9.98 2.33
N VAL A 438 -10.15 10.39 1.21
CA VAL A 438 -9.01 9.69 0.59
C VAL A 438 -7.84 10.62 0.36
N TYR A 439 -6.68 10.29 0.92
CA TYR A 439 -5.43 10.98 0.70
C TYR A 439 -4.53 10.11 -0.15
N MET A 440 -4.35 10.52 -1.40
CA MET A 440 -3.69 9.79 -2.48
C MET A 440 -4.47 8.55 -2.94
N TYR A 441 -4.80 8.57 -4.23
CA TYR A 441 -5.32 7.43 -4.99
C TYR A 441 -4.43 7.21 -6.21
N GLN A 442 -4.06 5.96 -6.47
CA GLN A 442 -3.48 5.54 -7.72
C GLN A 442 -4.21 4.31 -8.24
N SER A 443 -4.42 4.29 -9.55
CA SER A 443 -5.07 3.17 -10.21
C SER A 443 -4.65 3.07 -11.67
N GLU A 444 -4.67 1.85 -12.16
CA GLU A 444 -4.60 1.53 -13.57
C GLU A 444 -5.84 0.72 -14.00
N MET A 445 -6.45 1.12 -15.11
CA MET A 445 -7.57 0.38 -15.72
C MET A 445 -7.11 -1.00 -16.24
N PRO A 446 -8.02 -1.99 -16.41
CA PRO A 446 -7.66 -3.33 -16.90
C PRO A 446 -6.98 -3.27 -18.26
N TYR A 447 -5.86 -3.97 -18.43
CA TYR A 447 -5.12 -3.96 -19.68
C TYR A 447 -5.71 -4.87 -20.74
N ASP A 448 -6.39 -5.92 -20.29
CA ASP A 448 -6.71 -7.14 -21.01
C ASP A 448 -8.19 -7.24 -21.42
N VAL A 449 -8.88 -6.09 -21.45
CA VAL A 449 -10.23 -5.97 -22.00
C VAL A 449 -10.20 -6.41 -23.48
N PRO A 450 -11.02 -7.40 -23.90
CA PRO A 450 -10.89 -8.00 -25.23
C PRO A 450 -11.48 -7.13 -26.34
N ASP A 451 -12.56 -6.39 -26.05
CA ASP A 451 -13.21 -5.47 -26.98
C ASP A 451 -14.13 -4.48 -26.24
N GLN A 452 -14.50 -3.37 -26.88
CA GLN A 452 -15.34 -2.34 -26.25
C GLN A 452 -16.70 -2.86 -25.80
N GLN A 453 -17.32 -3.79 -26.56
CA GLN A 453 -18.67 -4.27 -26.28
C GLN A 453 -18.71 -5.12 -25.01
N SER A 454 -17.63 -5.85 -24.72
CA SER A 454 -17.46 -6.61 -23.49
C SER A 454 -17.29 -5.73 -22.23
N TRP A 455 -16.91 -4.46 -22.41
CA TRP A 455 -16.63 -3.51 -21.33
C TRP A 455 -17.41 -2.21 -21.55
N LYS A 456 -18.73 -2.34 -21.50
CA LYS A 456 -19.67 -1.21 -21.42
C LYS A 456 -20.47 -1.29 -20.13
N ASN A 457 -20.73 -0.13 -19.53
CA ASN A 457 -21.70 0.01 -18.46
C ASN A 457 -23.01 0.59 -19.03
N GLY A 458 -23.88 -0.28 -19.54
CA GLY A 458 -25.04 0.14 -20.33
C GLY A 458 -24.61 0.83 -21.63
N ASP A 459 -24.97 2.10 -21.79
CA ASP A 459 -24.57 2.89 -22.96
C ASP A 459 -23.21 3.56 -22.80
N VAL A 460 -22.64 3.59 -21.58
CA VAL A 460 -21.34 4.20 -21.26
C VAL A 460 -20.19 3.29 -21.70
N ASP A 461 -19.15 3.88 -22.28
CA ASP A 461 -17.91 3.19 -22.66
C ASP A 461 -17.06 2.93 -21.40
N GLY A 462 -16.96 1.67 -20.97
CA GLY A 462 -16.19 1.26 -19.81
C GLY A 462 -16.81 1.60 -18.46
N PHE A 463 -15.98 1.49 -17.42
CA PHE A 463 -16.27 1.90 -16.04
C PHE A 463 -15.21 2.91 -15.59
N ALA A 464 -15.60 3.93 -14.84
CA ALA A 464 -14.64 4.78 -14.15
C ALA A 464 -13.76 3.96 -13.19
N SER A 465 -12.54 4.42 -12.91
CA SER A 465 -11.71 3.80 -11.89
C SER A 465 -12.25 4.09 -10.48
N TYR A 466 -12.61 5.34 -10.21
CA TYR A 466 -13.09 5.78 -8.90
C TYR A 466 -14.53 6.28 -8.99
N LYS A 467 -15.47 5.55 -8.39
CA LYS A 467 -16.89 5.91 -8.36
C LYS A 467 -17.32 6.33 -6.97
N VAL A 468 -17.73 7.59 -6.81
CA VAL A 468 -18.58 8.03 -5.71
C VAL A 468 -20.04 7.86 -6.15
N ALA A 469 -20.82 7.10 -5.39
CA ALA A 469 -22.21 6.80 -5.73
C ALA A 469 -23.08 8.06 -5.74
N ASP A 470 -24.07 8.10 -6.62
CA ASP A 470 -24.84 9.33 -6.92
C ASP A 470 -25.63 9.87 -5.71
N HIS A 471 -25.98 8.99 -4.77
CA HIS A 471 -26.70 9.38 -3.57
C HIS A 471 -25.80 10.09 -2.54
N VAL A 472 -24.47 9.92 -2.60
CA VAL A 472 -23.53 10.47 -1.63
C VAL A 472 -23.56 11.98 -1.65
N LYS A 473 -23.66 12.60 -0.47
CA LYS A 473 -23.72 14.06 -0.31
C LYS A 473 -22.43 14.66 0.21
N THR A 474 -21.58 13.88 0.84
CA THR A 474 -20.28 14.35 1.32
C THR A 474 -19.18 13.33 1.05
N HIS A 475 -18.14 13.77 0.37
CA HIS A 475 -16.94 12.98 0.09
C HIS A 475 -15.79 13.92 -0.24
N GLU A 476 -14.57 13.61 0.19
CA GLU A 476 -13.41 14.46 -0.11
C GLU A 476 -12.16 13.66 -0.41
N ALA A 477 -11.49 13.94 -1.52
CA ALA A 477 -10.29 13.19 -1.92
C ALA A 477 -9.22 14.09 -2.52
N TRP A 478 -7.95 13.77 -2.26
CA TRP A 478 -6.79 14.57 -2.66
C TRP A 478 -5.75 13.73 -3.41
N GLY A 479 -5.27 14.23 -4.55
CA GLY A 479 -4.22 13.59 -5.32
C GLY A 479 -4.69 12.27 -5.94
N ILE A 480 -5.56 12.35 -6.93
CA ILE A 480 -6.18 11.18 -7.57
C ILE A 480 -5.53 10.94 -8.94
N GLY A 481 -4.85 9.82 -9.11
CA GLY A 481 -4.23 9.39 -10.37
C GLY A 481 -4.95 8.18 -10.98
N VAL A 482 -5.41 8.29 -12.22
CA VAL A 482 -6.06 7.21 -12.97
C VAL A 482 -5.39 6.99 -14.31
N TYR A 483 -4.80 5.83 -14.53
CA TYR A 483 -4.00 5.54 -15.71
C TYR A 483 -4.68 4.49 -16.59
N CYS A 484 -4.41 4.53 -17.89
CA CYS A 484 -4.80 3.48 -18.80
C CYS A 484 -3.63 3.05 -19.69
N TYR A 485 -3.44 1.73 -19.78
CA TYR A 485 -2.62 1.11 -20.81
C TYR A 485 -3.52 0.54 -21.92
N PHE A 486 -4.49 -0.35 -21.60
CA PHE A 486 -5.31 -1.04 -22.61
C PHE A 486 -4.44 -1.73 -23.69
N ARG A 487 -3.76 -2.80 -23.25
CA ARG A 487 -2.80 -3.58 -24.05
C ARG A 487 -3.47 -4.33 -25.20
N ASP A 488 -4.66 -4.88 -24.97
CA ASP A 488 -5.21 -5.92 -25.85
C ASP A 488 -6.19 -5.40 -26.92
N ALA A 489 -6.79 -4.22 -26.72
CA ALA A 489 -7.76 -3.63 -27.65
C ALA A 489 -7.79 -2.08 -27.56
N PRO A 490 -8.29 -1.36 -28.61
CA PRO A 490 -8.42 0.10 -28.62
C PRO A 490 -9.61 0.58 -27.77
N ILE A 491 -9.54 0.32 -26.47
CA ILE A 491 -10.62 0.57 -25.51
C ILE A 491 -10.74 2.03 -25.13
N LYS A 492 -11.97 2.49 -25.02
CA LYS A 492 -12.33 3.81 -24.54
C LYS A 492 -12.95 3.66 -23.17
N ALA A 493 -12.45 4.41 -22.21
CA ALA A 493 -13.16 4.76 -21.00
C ALA A 493 -13.78 6.16 -21.17
N ASP A 494 -15.05 6.31 -20.80
CA ASP A 494 -15.74 7.60 -20.87
C ASP A 494 -15.08 8.61 -19.91
N CYS A 495 -14.83 8.21 -18.67
CA CYS A 495 -14.08 9.02 -17.72
C CYS A 495 -13.21 8.19 -16.77
N GLY A 496 -12.26 8.84 -16.10
CA GLY A 496 -11.46 8.22 -15.06
C GLY A 496 -12.18 8.13 -13.71
N ILE A 497 -13.05 9.09 -13.42
CA ILE A 497 -13.70 9.29 -12.13
C ILE A 497 -15.18 9.63 -12.36
N GLU A 498 -16.07 9.03 -11.59
CA GLU A 498 -17.49 9.39 -11.55
C GLU A 498 -17.86 9.87 -10.15
N ALA A 499 -18.43 11.07 -10.03
CA ALA A 499 -18.86 11.61 -8.73
C ALA A 499 -20.07 12.53 -8.87
N PRO A 500 -20.98 12.58 -7.87
CA PRO A 500 -22.13 13.46 -7.93
C PRO A 500 -21.70 14.93 -7.74
N GLU A 501 -22.32 15.81 -8.53
CA GLU A 501 -22.14 17.26 -8.41
C GLU A 501 -22.99 17.80 -7.25
N THR A 502 -22.45 17.70 -6.04
CA THR A 502 -23.06 18.29 -4.85
C THR A 502 -22.02 19.15 -4.11
N PRO A 503 -22.43 20.18 -3.36
CA PRO A 503 -21.47 21.05 -2.66
C PRO A 503 -20.54 20.31 -1.67
N GLY A 504 -20.97 19.17 -1.14
CA GLY A 504 -20.20 18.38 -0.18
C GLY A 504 -19.27 17.35 -0.79
N VAL A 505 -19.33 17.10 -2.11
CA VAL A 505 -18.42 16.19 -2.81
C VAL A 505 -17.35 17.01 -3.50
N ARG A 506 -16.10 16.88 -3.01
CA ARG A 506 -14.96 17.71 -3.43
C ARG A 506 -13.76 16.84 -3.76
N LEU A 507 -13.22 16.98 -4.95
CA LEU A 507 -12.04 16.23 -5.37
C LEU A 507 -10.94 17.21 -5.79
N HIS A 508 -9.76 17.00 -5.22
CA HIS A 508 -8.63 17.90 -5.37
C HIS A 508 -7.49 17.19 -6.12
N HIS A 509 -6.93 17.87 -7.11
CA HIS A 509 -5.72 17.47 -7.83
C HIS A 509 -5.84 16.12 -8.52
N LEU A 510 -6.62 16.11 -9.61
CA LEU A 510 -6.95 14.93 -10.39
C LEU A 510 -6.02 14.84 -11.59
N THR A 511 -5.56 13.63 -11.93
CA THR A 511 -4.71 13.37 -13.09
C THR A 511 -5.16 12.10 -13.81
N THR A 512 -5.33 12.17 -15.13
CA THR A 512 -5.44 10.98 -15.99
C THR A 512 -4.24 10.83 -16.90
N ILE A 513 -3.82 9.58 -17.18
CA ILE A 513 -2.60 9.29 -17.95
C ILE A 513 -2.81 8.13 -18.90
N TRP A 514 -2.28 8.25 -20.11
CA TRP A 514 -2.22 7.18 -21.10
C TRP A 514 -0.78 6.62 -21.21
N LEU A 515 -0.61 5.31 -21.03
CA LEU A 515 0.67 4.64 -20.79
C LEU A 515 1.21 3.86 -22.00
N ASP A 516 1.07 4.39 -23.22
CA ASP A 516 1.60 3.75 -24.43
C ASP A 516 0.94 2.42 -24.86
N GLY A 517 -0.37 2.26 -24.64
CA GLY A 517 -1.05 1.05 -25.10
C GLY A 517 -1.67 1.16 -26.49
N THR A 518 -2.74 0.39 -26.73
CA THR A 518 -3.21 0.17 -28.11
C THR A 518 -3.67 1.48 -28.76
N PRO A 519 -3.18 1.85 -29.95
CA PRO A 519 -3.61 3.06 -30.64
C PRO A 519 -5.12 3.14 -30.80
N GLY A 520 -5.70 4.29 -30.43
CA GLY A 520 -7.15 4.51 -30.43
C GLY A 520 -7.81 4.26 -29.07
N SER A 521 -7.08 3.66 -28.11
CA SER A 521 -7.51 3.63 -26.71
C SER A 521 -7.40 5.00 -26.05
N LYS A 522 -8.22 5.26 -25.02
CA LYS A 522 -8.24 6.54 -24.31
C LYS A 522 -8.99 6.49 -22.99
N ILE A 523 -8.74 7.50 -22.15
CA ILE A 523 -9.72 8.01 -21.18
C ILE A 523 -10.25 9.33 -21.75
N THR A 524 -11.57 9.49 -21.89
CA THR A 524 -12.16 10.65 -22.58
C THR A 524 -12.21 11.89 -21.70
N HIS A 525 -12.53 11.73 -20.42
CA HIS A 525 -12.62 12.81 -19.42
C HIS A 525 -11.92 12.43 -18.12
N ILE A 526 -11.49 13.44 -17.35
CA ILE A 526 -10.87 13.21 -16.04
C ILE A 526 -11.93 12.74 -15.04
N VAL A 527 -13.00 13.53 -14.91
CA VAL A 527 -14.12 13.29 -13.99
C VAL A 527 -15.42 13.67 -14.66
N ASN A 528 -16.43 12.78 -14.62
CA ASN A 528 -17.68 12.95 -15.34
C ASN A 528 -17.42 13.37 -16.81
N ASP A 529 -17.89 14.54 -17.23
CA ASP A 529 -17.70 15.15 -18.55
C ASP A 529 -16.62 16.25 -18.57
N LEU A 530 -15.85 16.40 -17.48
CA LEU A 530 -14.84 17.44 -17.29
C LEU A 530 -13.41 16.93 -17.51
N GLY A 531 -12.57 17.83 -18.04
CA GLY A 531 -11.17 17.55 -18.38
C GLY A 531 -10.99 16.95 -19.78
N GLY A 532 -9.80 17.13 -20.34
CA GLY A 532 -9.47 16.62 -21.68
C GLY A 532 -9.19 15.13 -21.70
N ARG A 533 -9.18 14.55 -22.90
CA ARG A 533 -8.82 13.15 -23.13
C ARG A 533 -7.32 12.90 -23.08
N VAL A 534 -6.93 11.68 -22.70
CA VAL A 534 -5.58 11.13 -22.88
C VAL A 534 -5.61 9.93 -23.82
N TYR A 535 -4.68 9.84 -24.78
CA TYR A 535 -4.76 8.91 -25.91
C TYR A 535 -3.46 8.68 -26.71
N ALA A 536 -2.36 9.36 -26.38
CA ALA A 536 -1.10 9.26 -27.13
C ALA A 536 0.09 9.71 -26.26
N PRO A 537 1.34 9.33 -26.59
CA PRO A 537 2.50 9.75 -25.80
C PRO A 537 2.96 11.17 -26.14
N SER A 538 2.46 11.77 -27.22
CA SER A 538 2.79 13.11 -27.68
C SER A 538 1.61 13.76 -28.42
N PRO A 539 1.37 15.09 -28.26
CA PRO A 539 2.08 16.01 -27.34
C PRO A 539 1.84 15.65 -25.86
N PRO A 540 2.56 16.23 -24.89
CA PRO A 540 2.39 15.91 -23.46
C PRO A 540 0.94 15.99 -22.96
N ALA A 541 0.14 16.94 -23.48
CA ALA A 541 -1.28 17.05 -23.19
C ALA A 541 -2.12 15.86 -23.69
N ALA A 542 -1.67 15.13 -24.72
CA ALA A 542 -2.33 13.89 -25.14
C ALA A 542 -1.97 12.70 -24.22
N GLN A 543 -0.87 12.79 -23.47
CA GLN A 543 -0.44 11.74 -22.53
C GLN A 543 -1.05 11.94 -21.16
N ARG A 544 -1.09 13.18 -20.66
CA ARG A 544 -1.51 13.52 -19.31
C ARG A 544 -2.46 14.71 -19.32
N GLN A 545 -3.54 14.59 -18.56
CA GLN A 545 -4.50 15.66 -18.30
C GLN A 545 -4.66 15.84 -16.79
N THR A 546 -4.94 17.08 -16.36
CA THR A 546 -5.10 17.42 -14.94
C THR A 546 -6.30 18.33 -14.70
N LEU A 547 -6.92 18.19 -13.52
CA LEU A 547 -7.98 19.08 -13.04
C LEU A 547 -7.70 19.39 -11.57
N THR A 548 -7.61 20.67 -11.21
CA THR A 548 -7.25 21.06 -9.84
C THR A 548 -8.39 20.81 -8.85
N GLU A 549 -9.63 21.09 -9.24
CA GLU A 549 -10.80 21.05 -8.36
C GLU A 549 -12.01 20.47 -9.10
N PHE A 550 -12.81 19.69 -8.39
CA PHE A 550 -14.14 19.24 -8.80
C PHE A 550 -15.11 19.38 -7.62
N GLY A 551 -16.29 19.97 -7.86
CA GLY A 551 -17.31 20.19 -6.84
C GLY A 551 -16.97 21.31 -5.85
N GLY A 552 -17.86 21.55 -4.88
CA GLY A 552 -17.67 22.59 -3.85
C GLY A 552 -18.05 24.02 -4.23
N HIS A 553 -18.81 24.21 -5.31
CA HIS A 553 -19.40 25.50 -5.72
C HIS A 553 -20.78 25.76 -5.13
#